data_AF-A0A9E2Y4G8-F1
#
_entry.id   AF-A0A9E2Y4G8-F1
#
_cell.length_a   1.000
_cell.length_b   1.000
_cell.length_c   1.000
_cell.angle_alpha   90.00
_cell.angle_beta   90.00
_cell.angle_gamma   90.00
#
_symmetry.space_group_name_H-M   'P 1'
#
loop_
_entity.id
_entity.type
_entity.pdbx_description
1 polymer ?
#
loop_
_entity_poly.entity_id
_entity_poly.type
_entity_poly.pdbx_seq_one_letter_code
_entity_poly.pdbx_strand_id
1 'polypeptide(L)'
;AGPDASKAHLVYAGAPLNGPISSALLYNGNIVVGNTLDPAGKNLMVELSSTGALLDVRNVDGGAAGAIFGIAATGTSLANTRIFFNDDNTNQVKVLEH
;
A
#
# COMPACT_ATOMS: atom_id res chain seq x y z
N ALA A 1 -3.70 -21.95 9.78
CA ALA A 1 -2.38 -22.23 9.21
C ALA A 1 -1.74 -20.90 8.85
N GLY A 2 -0.54 -20.61 9.37
CA GLY A 2 0.22 -19.43 8.96
C GLY A 2 0.97 -19.69 7.64
N PRO A 3 1.56 -18.66 7.04
CA PRO A 3 2.39 -18.82 5.85
C PRO A 3 3.56 -19.76 6.15
N ASP A 4 3.80 -20.73 5.26
CA ASP A 4 4.97 -21.61 5.32
C ASP A 4 6.23 -20.76 5.07
N ALA A 5 7.10 -20.67 6.07
CA ALA A 5 8.33 -19.88 5.99
C ALA A 5 9.23 -20.30 4.83
N SER A 6 9.18 -21.56 4.39
CA SER A 6 9.93 -22.05 3.23
C SER A 6 9.39 -21.53 1.89
N LYS A 7 8.20 -20.93 1.89
CA LYS A 7 7.53 -20.32 0.73
C LYS A 7 7.56 -18.79 0.75
N ALA A 8 8.00 -18.19 1.84
CA ALA A 8 8.18 -16.76 1.93
C ALA A 8 9.35 -16.32 1.04
N HIS A 9 9.16 -15.24 0.29
CA HIS A 9 10.19 -14.64 -0.52
C HIS A 9 10.04 -13.12 -0.52
N LEU A 10 11.12 -12.42 -0.87
CA LEU A 10 11.10 -10.98 -1.06
C LEU A 10 10.34 -10.65 -2.35
N VAL A 11 9.26 -9.87 -2.24
CA VAL A 11 8.54 -9.35 -3.42
C VAL A 11 9.26 -8.12 -3.98
N TYR A 12 9.62 -7.16 -3.13
CA TYR A 12 10.24 -5.91 -3.57
C TYR A 12 11.10 -5.28 -2.47
N ALA A 13 12.20 -4.64 -2.87
CA ALA A 13 13.01 -3.79 -2.01
C ALA A 13 13.66 -2.67 -2.83
N GLY A 14 13.92 -1.53 -2.18
CA GLY A 14 14.53 -0.36 -2.80
C GLY A 14 13.52 0.76 -3.11
N ALA A 15 14.00 1.81 -3.78
CA ALA A 15 13.18 2.95 -4.14
C ALA A 15 11.99 2.52 -5.03
N PRO A 16 10.77 3.03 -4.79
CA PRO A 16 10.43 4.19 -3.96
C PRO A 16 10.12 3.86 -2.50
N LEU A 17 10.27 2.60 -2.06
CA LEU A 17 9.96 2.23 -0.69
C LEU A 17 10.93 2.90 0.29
N ASN A 18 10.37 3.73 1.17
CA ASN A 18 11.02 4.34 2.32
C ASN A 18 9.99 4.44 3.45
N GLY A 19 10.17 3.61 4.48
CA GLY A 19 9.19 3.44 5.56
C GLY A 19 7.87 2.82 5.08
N PRO A 20 7.86 1.60 4.50
CA PRO A 20 6.63 0.85 4.32
C PRO A 20 6.07 0.46 5.70
N ILE A 21 4.80 0.78 5.97
CA ILE A 21 4.17 0.57 7.29
C ILE A 21 2.97 -0.38 7.27
N SER A 22 2.37 -0.58 6.10
CA SER A 22 1.15 -1.38 5.92
C SER A 22 1.09 -1.93 4.50
N SER A 23 0.36 -3.03 4.30
CA SER A 23 0.10 -3.57 2.96
C SER A 23 -1.22 -4.32 2.88
N ALA A 24 -1.77 -4.44 1.67
CA ALA A 24 -2.95 -5.25 1.39
C ALA A 24 -2.83 -5.95 0.03
N LEU A 25 -3.43 -7.14 -0.06
CA LEU A 25 -3.54 -7.90 -1.31
C LEU A 25 -4.77 -7.43 -2.09
N LEU A 26 -4.58 -7.08 -3.36
CA LEU A 26 -5.66 -6.70 -4.28
C LEU A 26 -6.26 -7.95 -4.95
N TYR A 27 -7.46 -7.79 -5.53
CA TYR A 27 -8.17 -8.88 -6.21
C TYR A 27 -7.34 -9.59 -7.30
N ASN A 28 -6.54 -8.83 -8.04
CA ASN A 28 -5.69 -9.33 -9.13
C ASN A 28 -4.38 -9.97 -8.64
N GLY A 29 -4.15 -10.07 -7.32
CA GLY A 29 -2.93 -10.60 -6.73
C GLY A 29 -1.79 -9.61 -6.58
N ASN A 30 -1.99 -8.34 -6.99
CA ASN A 30 -1.04 -7.27 -6.71
C ASN A 30 -1.06 -6.92 -5.22
N ILE A 31 0.00 -6.26 -4.76
CA ILE A 31 0.15 -5.80 -3.39
C ILE A 31 0.18 -4.29 -3.42
N VAL A 32 -0.63 -3.66 -2.59
CA VAL A 32 -0.53 -2.23 -2.31
C VAL A 32 0.18 -2.01 -0.98
N VAL A 33 1.07 -1.03 -0.91
CA VAL A 33 1.91 -0.71 0.25
C VAL A 33 1.73 0.75 0.65
N GLY A 34 1.45 0.99 1.92
CA GLY A 34 1.50 2.32 2.51
C GLY A 34 2.94 2.69 2.82
N ASN A 35 3.43 3.75 2.19
CA ASN A 35 4.83 4.16 2.23
C ASN A 35 4.93 5.63 2.65
N THR A 36 5.58 5.90 3.78
CA THR A 36 5.31 7.16 4.52
C THR A 36 6.52 8.06 4.76
N LEU A 37 7.75 7.61 4.49
CA LEU A 37 8.95 8.44 4.67
C LEU A 37 9.44 9.06 3.35
N ASP A 38 8.53 9.48 2.46
CA ASP A 38 8.95 10.21 1.27
C ASP A 38 9.66 11.53 1.67
N PRO A 39 10.87 11.82 1.15
CA PRO A 39 11.63 13.02 1.53
C PRO A 39 10.92 14.34 1.24
N ALA A 40 9.91 14.36 0.35
CA ALA A 40 9.12 15.56 0.05
C ALA A 40 7.90 15.71 0.98
N GLY A 41 7.80 14.93 2.07
CA GLY A 41 6.71 15.03 3.05
C GLY A 41 5.39 14.46 2.53
N LYS A 42 5.47 13.43 1.68
CA LYS A 42 4.31 12.76 1.07
C LYS A 42 4.05 11.40 1.70
N ASN A 43 2.79 11.04 1.76
CA ASN A 43 2.32 9.71 2.11
C ASN A 43 1.87 9.02 0.82
N LEU A 44 2.63 8.00 0.41
CA LEU A 44 2.50 7.34 -0.88
C LEU A 44 1.79 5.99 -0.75
N MET A 45 0.85 5.74 -1.65
CA MET A 45 0.32 4.42 -1.93
C MET A 45 1.12 3.83 -3.11
N VAL A 46 1.81 2.71 -2.89
CA VAL A 46 2.68 2.06 -3.88
C VAL A 46 2.05 0.73 -4.29
N GLU A 47 1.79 0.53 -5.58
CA GLU A 47 1.30 -0.74 -6.11
C GLU A 47 2.45 -1.56 -6.71
N LEU A 48 2.52 -2.84 -6.33
CA LEU A 48 3.51 -3.80 -6.77
C LEU A 48 2.81 -5.02 -7.36
N SER A 49 3.35 -5.59 -8.43
CA SER A 49 2.93 -6.93 -8.87
C SER A 49 3.37 -7.98 -7.84
N SER A 50 2.73 -9.14 -7.85
CA SER A 50 3.17 -10.31 -7.07
C SER A 50 4.58 -10.79 -7.42
N THR A 51 5.11 -10.38 -8.58
CA THR A 51 6.46 -10.70 -9.06
C THR A 51 7.48 -9.60 -8.77
N GLY A 52 7.09 -8.51 -8.10
CA GLY A 52 8.00 -7.43 -7.73
C GLY A 52 8.18 -6.32 -8.77
N ALA A 53 7.28 -6.18 -9.73
CA ALA A 53 7.28 -5.01 -10.60
C ALA A 53 6.61 -3.83 -9.88
N LEU A 54 7.20 -2.64 -9.96
CA LEU A 54 6.55 -1.39 -9.54
C LEU A 54 5.51 -1.00 -10.59
N LEU A 55 4.24 -0.89 -10.18
CA LEU A 55 3.11 -0.64 -11.08
C LEU A 55 2.59 0.79 -11.00
N ASP A 56 2.39 1.32 -9.79
CA ASP A 56 1.94 2.70 -9.56
C ASP A 56 2.54 3.27 -8.27
N VAL A 57 2.68 4.59 -8.24
CA VAL A 57 3.08 5.36 -7.06
C VAL A 57 2.20 6.60 -6.98
N ARG A 58 1.31 6.63 -6.00
CA ARG A 58 0.33 7.71 -5.85
C ARG A 58 0.52 8.42 -4.53
N ASN A 59 0.62 9.75 -4.57
CA ASN A 59 0.48 10.55 -3.36
C ASN A 59 -0.98 10.55 -2.92
N VAL A 60 -1.26 10.10 -1.70
CA VAL A 60 -2.63 10.04 -1.16
C VAL A 60 -2.85 11.03 -0.02
N ASP A 61 -1.77 11.56 0.56
CA ASP A 61 -1.82 12.55 1.62
C ASP A 61 -0.47 13.30 1.74
N GLY A 62 -0.49 14.52 2.28
CA GLY A 62 0.72 15.28 2.60
C GLY A 62 0.76 15.63 4.09
N GLY A 63 1.95 15.81 4.65
CA GLY A 63 2.11 16.19 6.05
C GLY A 63 3.03 15.26 6.81
N ALA A 64 2.67 14.95 8.06
CA ALA A 64 3.51 14.11 8.90
C ALA A 64 3.59 12.67 8.35
N ALA A 65 4.75 12.05 8.55
CA ALA A 65 4.94 10.62 8.32
C ALA A 65 4.17 9.79 9.37
N GLY A 66 4.01 8.49 9.09
CA GLY A 66 3.16 7.55 9.82
C GLY A 66 1.68 7.66 9.49
N ALA A 67 1.25 8.62 8.68
CA ALA A 67 -0.16 8.99 8.63
C ALA A 67 -1.07 8.01 7.86
N ILE A 68 -0.52 7.17 6.97
CA ILE A 68 -1.27 6.18 6.19
C ILE A 68 -1.06 4.74 6.67
N PHE A 69 -1.47 4.46 7.90
CA PHE A 69 -1.36 3.16 8.54
C PHE A 69 -2.69 2.39 8.42
N GLY A 70 -2.64 1.05 8.54
CA GLY A 70 -3.82 0.19 8.40
C GLY A 70 -4.47 0.27 7.02
N ILE A 71 -4.16 -0.69 6.14
CA ILE A 71 -4.76 -0.76 4.79
C ILE A 71 -5.64 -2.00 4.70
N ALA A 72 -6.82 -1.84 4.12
CA ALA A 72 -7.69 -2.94 3.73
C ALA A 72 -8.10 -2.78 2.27
N ALA A 73 -8.01 -3.85 1.49
CA ALA A 73 -8.51 -3.90 0.13
C ALA A 73 -9.78 -4.74 0.08
N THR A 74 -10.76 -4.31 -0.71
CA THR A 74 -11.95 -5.09 -1.04
C THR A 74 -12.14 -5.11 -2.55
N GLY A 75 -12.98 -6.03 -3.03
CA GLY A 75 -13.27 -6.19 -4.45
C GLY A 75 -13.26 -7.65 -4.87
N THR A 76 -13.95 -7.91 -5.97
CA THR A 76 -14.03 -9.21 -6.65
C THR A 76 -13.75 -9.07 -8.15
N SER A 77 -13.38 -7.88 -8.60
CA SER A 77 -12.91 -7.54 -9.94
C SER A 77 -12.03 -6.30 -9.85
N LEU A 78 -11.33 -5.98 -10.94
CA LEU A 78 -10.62 -4.68 -11.02
C LEU A 78 -11.59 -3.51 -10.85
N ALA A 79 -12.73 -3.56 -11.54
CA ALA A 79 -13.70 -2.46 -11.59
C ALA A 79 -14.41 -2.15 -10.25
N ASN A 80 -14.33 -3.04 -9.26
CA ASN A 80 -14.89 -2.79 -7.93
C ASN A 80 -13.84 -2.84 -6.81
N THR A 81 -12.56 -2.83 -7.17
CA THR A 81 -11.47 -2.79 -6.20
C THR A 81 -11.49 -1.45 -5.48
N ARG A 82 -11.47 -1.51 -4.14
CA ARG A 82 -11.37 -0.33 -3.27
C ARG A 82 -10.30 -0.55 -2.24
N ILE A 83 -9.49 0.48 -2.01
CA ILE A 83 -8.43 0.47 -1.02
C ILE A 83 -8.81 1.48 0.07
N PHE A 84 -9.06 0.98 1.28
CA PHE A 84 -9.34 1.78 2.46
C PHE A 84 -8.07 1.93 3.29
N PHE A 85 -7.83 3.12 3.83
CA PHE A 85 -6.69 3.38 4.71
C PHE A 85 -7.05 4.41 5.78
N ASN A 86 -6.45 4.29 6.96
CA ASN A 86 -6.51 5.36 7.95
C ASN A 86 -5.60 6.49 7.51
N ASP A 87 -6.09 7.72 7.61
CA ASP A 87 -5.33 8.94 7.40
C ASP A 87 -5.34 9.73 8.72
N ASP A 88 -4.25 9.59 9.48
CA ASP A 88 -4.10 10.25 10.79
C ASP A 88 -3.96 11.77 10.68
N ASN A 89 -3.42 12.27 9.56
CA ASN A 89 -3.26 13.72 9.34
C ASN A 89 -4.62 14.41 9.28
N THR A 90 -5.65 13.70 8.82
CA THR A 90 -7.04 14.19 8.72
C THR A 90 -8.00 13.52 9.70
N ASN A 91 -7.55 12.54 10.48
CA ASN A 91 -8.34 11.70 11.39
C ASN A 91 -9.56 11.06 10.71
N GLN A 92 -9.35 10.48 9.52
CA GLN A 92 -10.41 9.89 8.70
C GLN A 92 -9.98 8.53 8.13
N VAL A 93 -10.98 7.70 7.79
CA VAL A 93 -10.76 6.60 6.86
C VAL A 93 -11.00 7.14 5.45
N LYS A 94 -9.99 7.04 4.60
CA LYS A 94 -10.08 7.42 3.19
C LYS A 94 -10.23 6.17 2.32
N VAL A 95 -10.77 6.38 1.13
CA VAL A 95 -10.90 5.35 0.10
C VAL A 95 -10.22 5.81 -1.18
N LEU A 96 -9.42 4.93 -1.77
CA LEU A 96 -8.89 5.06 -3.11
C LEU A 96 -9.61 4.05 -4.00
N GLU A 97 -10.25 4.54 -5.05
CA GLU A 97 -10.85 3.72 -6.09
C GLU A 97 -9.79 3.41 -7.16
N HIS A 98 -9.73 2.15 -7.57
CA HIS A 98 -8.74 1.63 -8.54
C HIS A 98 -9.28 1.72 -9.98
#